data_AF-A0A5C8S5D7-F1
#
_entry.id   AF-A0A5C8S5D7-F1
#
_cell.length_a   1.000
_cell.length_b   1.000
_cell.length_c   1.000
_cell.angle_alpha   90.00
_cell.angle_beta   90.00
_cell.angle_gamma   90.00
#
_symmetry.space_group_name_H-M   'P 1'
#
loop_
_entity.id
_entity.type
_entity.pdbx_description
1 polymer ?
#
loop_
_entity_poly.entity_id
_entity_poly.type
_entity_poly.pdbx_seq_one_letter_code
_entity_poly.pdbx_strand_id
1 'polypeptide(L)'
;MLSRRNALATAALLLCASAVRAEPTVGLAERRAIAAYREGRYPAQQKAIQDAAGFPVPVEVAWDQLTIPGDDKYYSDPAYFETTIFEPLAAGLKQVGRDPMGREALKAKLKGIRVRYDEKTAPASNYPNGLRFDAGVLDVNWRPFANVADYKDRVEAVVKVLEQGL
;
A
#
# COMPACT_ATOMS: atom_id res chain seq x y z
N MET A 1 20.96 -61.84 -21.66
CA MET A 1 21.01 -60.38 -21.89
C MET A 1 19.55 -59.89 -21.94
N LEU A 2 18.94 -59.54 -20.79
CA LEU A 2 18.78 -58.17 -20.26
C LEU A 2 18.35 -57.20 -21.38
N SER A 3 17.17 -56.59 -21.37
CA SER A 3 16.59 -55.82 -20.27
C SER A 3 15.07 -55.66 -20.42
N ARG A 4 14.33 -55.88 -19.32
CA ARG A 4 12.90 -55.65 -19.20
C ARG A 4 12.66 -54.18 -18.84
N ARG A 5 11.72 -53.56 -19.55
CA ARG A 5 11.24 -52.19 -19.35
C ARG A 5 10.55 -52.08 -17.99
N ASN A 6 11.14 -51.35 -17.05
CA ASN A 6 10.47 -50.95 -15.81
C ASN A 6 9.88 -49.55 -15.99
N ALA A 7 8.55 -49.49 -16.11
CA ALA A 7 7.79 -48.26 -15.96
C ALA A 7 7.53 -48.04 -14.46
N LEU A 8 8.18 -47.05 -13.86
CA LEU A 8 7.87 -46.58 -12.51
C LEU A 8 6.93 -45.38 -12.64
N ALA A 9 5.65 -45.60 -12.34
CA ALA A 9 4.66 -44.54 -12.19
C ALA A 9 4.74 -44.03 -10.74
N THR A 10 5.31 -42.86 -10.55
CA THR A 10 5.41 -42.20 -9.24
C THR A 10 4.12 -41.42 -9.00
N ALA A 11 3.26 -41.94 -8.12
CA ALA A 11 2.11 -41.22 -7.59
C ALA A 11 2.60 -40.13 -6.62
N ALA A 12 2.52 -38.86 -7.02
CA ALA A 12 2.77 -37.73 -6.13
C ALA A 12 1.47 -37.40 -5.38
N LEU A 13 1.47 -37.64 -4.07
CA LEU A 13 0.41 -37.25 -3.15
C LEU A 13 0.19 -35.74 -3.20
N LEU A 14 -1.06 -35.34 -3.46
CA LEU A 14 -1.58 -34.00 -3.22
C LEU A 14 -1.54 -33.71 -1.72
N LEU A 15 -0.50 -33.01 -1.27
CA LEU A 15 -0.50 -32.30 0.00
C LEU A 15 -1.46 -31.11 -0.13
N CYS A 16 -2.72 -31.32 0.26
CA CYS A 16 -3.60 -30.23 0.65
C CYS A 16 -3.01 -29.59 1.91
N ALA A 17 -2.05 -28.67 1.73
CA ALA A 17 -1.66 -27.76 2.79
C ALA A 17 -2.90 -26.91 3.12
N SER A 18 -3.59 -27.27 4.21
CA SER A 18 -4.59 -26.41 4.81
C SER A 18 -3.89 -25.08 5.10
N ALA A 19 -4.19 -24.06 4.31
CA ALA A 19 -3.79 -22.70 4.63
C ALA A 19 -4.41 -22.42 6.00
N VAL A 20 -3.57 -22.46 7.04
CA VAL A 20 -3.89 -21.91 8.35
C VAL A 20 -4.09 -20.44 8.11
N ARG A 21 -5.33 -20.05 7.81
CA ARG A 21 -5.75 -18.67 7.78
C ARG A 21 -5.76 -18.26 9.24
N ALA A 22 -4.67 -17.64 9.70
CA ALA A 22 -4.66 -16.98 10.98
C ALA A 22 -5.90 -16.07 11.01
N GLU A 23 -6.81 -16.30 11.95
CA GLU A 23 -7.92 -15.39 12.12
C GLU A 23 -7.35 -13.99 12.40
N PRO A 24 -7.91 -12.93 11.80
CA PRO A 24 -7.41 -11.59 12.06
C PRO A 24 -7.45 -11.35 13.58
N THR A 25 -6.34 -10.91 14.15
CA THR A 25 -6.19 -10.51 15.57
C THR A 25 -7.05 -9.29 15.95
N VAL A 26 -8.00 -8.90 15.09
CA VAL A 26 -8.87 -7.73 15.18
C VAL A 26 -10.32 -8.16 15.34
N GLY A 27 -11.09 -7.41 16.12
CA GLY A 27 -12.48 -7.71 16.43
C GLY A 27 -13.44 -7.54 15.25
N LEU A 28 -14.70 -7.94 15.45
CA LEU A 28 -15.75 -7.82 14.43
C LEU A 28 -16.05 -6.35 14.08
N ALA A 29 -15.92 -5.44 15.04
CA ALA A 29 -16.15 -4.01 14.84
C ALA A 29 -15.14 -3.43 13.84
N GLU A 30 -13.85 -3.70 14.04
CA GLU A 30 -12.76 -3.29 13.15
C GLU A 30 -12.97 -3.86 11.74
N ARG A 31 -13.27 -5.17 11.63
CA ARG A 31 -13.52 -5.83 10.34
C ARG A 31 -14.67 -5.20 9.57
N ARG A 32 -15.76 -4.84 10.25
CA ARG A 32 -16.91 -4.17 9.63
C ARG A 32 -16.57 -2.73 9.22
N ALA A 33 -15.91 -1.99 10.10
CA ALA A 33 -15.54 -0.60 9.84
C ALA A 33 -14.57 -0.49 8.65
N ILE A 34 -13.54 -1.34 8.59
CA ILE A 34 -12.58 -1.31 7.48
C ILE A 34 -13.20 -1.78 6.16
N ALA A 35 -14.11 -2.75 6.20
CA ALA A 35 -14.88 -3.15 5.01
C ALA A 35 -15.73 -1.99 4.49
N ALA A 36 -16.44 -1.28 5.37
CA ALA A 36 -17.23 -0.12 4.99
C ALA A 36 -16.38 1.01 4.39
N TYR A 37 -15.19 1.28 4.93
CA TYR A 37 -14.25 2.25 4.34
C TYR A 37 -13.79 1.82 2.93
N ARG A 38 -13.43 0.54 2.77
CA ARG A 38 -12.95 -0.04 1.50
C ARG A 38 -14.00 0.02 0.41
N GLU A 39 -15.26 -0.21 0.74
CA GLU A 39 -16.37 -0.18 -0.22
C GLU A 39 -16.85 1.25 -0.50
N GLY A 40 -16.92 2.10 0.52
CA GLY A 40 -17.54 3.42 0.41
C GLY A 40 -16.59 4.56 0.04
N ARG A 41 -15.34 4.56 0.54
CA ARG A 41 -14.45 5.74 0.50
C ARG A 41 -13.17 5.49 -0.29
N TYR A 42 -12.54 4.33 -0.14
CA TYR A 42 -11.27 4.01 -0.79
C TYR A 42 -11.28 4.14 -2.33
N PRO A 43 -12.35 3.78 -3.07
CA PRO A 43 -12.33 3.90 -4.54
C PRO A 43 -12.05 5.33 -5.03
N ALA A 44 -12.55 6.34 -4.32
CA ALA A 44 -12.27 7.74 -4.63
C ALA A 44 -10.80 8.10 -4.37
N GLN A 45 -10.21 7.58 -3.29
CA GLN A 45 -8.80 7.78 -2.96
C GLN A 45 -7.87 7.14 -3.98
N GLN A 46 -8.16 5.90 -4.38
CA GLN A 46 -7.42 5.20 -5.42
C GLN A 46 -7.48 5.95 -6.74
N LYS A 47 -8.68 6.44 -7.13
CA LYS A 47 -8.83 7.24 -8.34
C LYS A 47 -8.02 8.53 -8.27
N ALA A 48 -8.05 9.24 -7.14
CA ALA A 48 -7.29 10.47 -6.97
C ALA A 48 -5.77 10.24 -7.13
N ILE A 49 -5.25 9.13 -6.61
CA ILE A 49 -3.84 8.72 -6.80
C ILE A 49 -3.53 8.46 -8.27
N GLN A 50 -4.39 7.70 -8.97
CA GLN A 50 -4.18 7.37 -10.38
C GLN A 50 -4.30 8.60 -11.30
N ASP A 51 -5.26 9.48 -11.03
CA ASP A 51 -5.41 10.75 -11.73
C ASP A 51 -4.17 11.64 -11.52
N ALA A 52 -3.64 11.69 -10.30
CA ALA A 52 -2.42 12.44 -9.98
C ALA A 52 -1.16 11.87 -10.64
N ALA A 53 -1.05 10.54 -10.75
CA ALA A 53 0.03 9.88 -11.50
C ALA A 53 -0.11 10.07 -13.02
N GLY A 54 -1.33 10.29 -13.51
CA GLY A 54 -1.65 10.42 -14.94
C GLY A 54 -1.79 9.09 -15.68
N PHE A 55 -1.85 7.96 -14.95
CA PHE A 55 -2.04 6.62 -15.50
C PHE A 55 -2.56 5.67 -14.39
N PRO A 56 -3.16 4.51 -14.74
CA PRO A 56 -3.76 3.60 -13.77
C PRO A 56 -2.70 2.77 -13.02
N VAL A 57 -1.85 3.43 -12.24
CA VAL A 57 -0.87 2.77 -11.38
C VAL A 57 -1.59 1.82 -10.40
N PRO A 58 -1.14 0.56 -10.27
CA PRO A 58 -1.64 -0.34 -9.24
C PRO A 58 -1.38 0.20 -7.85
N VAL A 59 -2.40 0.19 -6.99
CA VAL A 59 -2.30 0.58 -5.58
C VAL A 59 -2.70 -0.62 -4.73
N GLU A 60 -1.71 -1.25 -4.11
CA GLU A 60 -1.90 -2.34 -3.16
C GLU A 60 -1.97 -1.75 -1.75
N VAL A 61 -3.01 -2.09 -1.00
CA VAL A 61 -3.17 -1.65 0.39
C VAL A 61 -3.24 -2.89 1.28
N ALA A 62 -2.28 -3.00 2.20
CA ALA A 62 -2.25 -4.06 3.20
C ALA A 62 -3.28 -3.78 4.31
N TRP A 63 -4.57 -3.99 4.00
CA TRP A 63 -5.68 -3.69 4.91
C TRP A 63 -5.55 -4.37 6.27
N ASP A 64 -5.06 -5.62 6.31
CA ASP A 64 -4.86 -6.35 7.56
C ASP A 64 -3.83 -5.65 8.48
N GLN A 65 -2.89 -4.89 7.90
CA GLN A 65 -1.88 -4.12 8.65
C GLN A 65 -2.38 -2.73 9.07
N LEU A 66 -3.32 -2.16 8.30
CA LEU A 66 -3.95 -0.87 8.60
C LEU A 66 -5.17 -0.99 9.52
N THR A 67 -5.67 -2.21 9.73
CA THR A 67 -6.75 -2.51 10.68
C THR A 67 -6.16 -2.63 12.08
N ILE A 68 -5.98 -1.50 12.75
CA ILE A 68 -5.43 -1.43 14.12
C ILE A 68 -6.55 -1.72 15.15
N PRO A 69 -6.34 -2.67 16.09
CA PRO A 69 -7.31 -2.96 17.15
C PRO A 69 -7.71 -1.72 17.96
N GLY A 70 -9.02 -1.51 18.15
CA GLY A 70 -9.56 -0.38 18.94
C GLY A 70 -9.73 0.94 18.18
N ASP A 71 -9.30 1.01 16.91
CA ASP A 71 -9.40 2.22 16.08
C ASP A 71 -10.63 2.23 15.14
N ASP A 72 -11.51 1.22 15.23
CA ASP A 72 -12.70 1.03 14.40
C ASP A 72 -13.56 2.30 14.25
N LYS A 73 -13.77 3.02 15.34
CA LYS A 73 -14.58 4.25 15.39
C LYS A 73 -14.00 5.42 14.60
N TYR A 74 -12.71 5.36 14.24
CA TYR A 74 -12.02 6.44 13.53
C TYR A 74 -11.87 6.20 12.03
N TYR A 75 -12.11 4.98 11.53
CA TYR A 75 -11.87 4.68 10.10
C TYR A 75 -12.75 5.48 9.14
N SER A 76 -13.88 6.03 9.61
CA SER A 76 -14.74 6.92 8.83
C SER A 76 -14.30 8.39 8.85
N ASP A 77 -13.40 8.77 9.76
CA ASP A 77 -12.81 10.11 9.84
C ASP A 77 -11.82 10.30 8.67
N PRO A 78 -11.99 11.34 7.83
CA PRO A 78 -11.02 11.67 6.78
C PRO A 78 -9.58 11.77 7.31
N ALA A 79 -9.39 12.23 8.55
CA ALA A 79 -8.06 12.39 9.13
C ALA A 79 -7.33 11.05 9.37
N TYR A 80 -8.05 9.94 9.42
CA TYR A 80 -7.46 8.64 9.74
C TYR A 80 -6.64 8.07 8.58
N PHE A 81 -7.22 7.98 7.38
CA PHE A 81 -6.55 7.45 6.19
C PHE A 81 -6.33 8.48 5.09
N GLU A 82 -7.26 9.40 4.89
CA GLU A 82 -7.27 10.27 3.70
C GLU A 82 -6.19 11.33 3.85
N THR A 83 -6.33 12.21 4.84
CA THR A 83 -5.40 13.35 4.99
C THR A 83 -3.99 12.95 5.45
N THR A 84 -3.84 11.78 6.06
CA THR A 84 -2.54 11.30 6.60
C THR A 84 -1.82 10.33 5.69
N ILE A 85 -2.48 9.73 4.69
CA ILE A 85 -1.86 8.75 3.79
C ILE A 85 -2.21 9.04 2.34
N PHE A 86 -3.48 8.91 1.93
CA PHE A 86 -3.83 8.87 0.51
C PHE A 86 -3.76 10.25 -0.18
N GLU A 87 -4.28 11.29 0.46
CA GLU A 87 -4.23 12.65 -0.09
C GLU A 87 -2.81 13.19 -0.24
N PRO A 88 -1.88 13.06 0.75
CA PRO A 88 -0.52 13.51 0.55
C PRO A 88 0.23 12.68 -0.51
N LEU A 89 -0.08 11.38 -0.66
CA LEU A 89 0.45 10.57 -1.77
C LEU A 89 0.02 11.12 -3.13
N ALA A 90 -1.28 11.38 -3.31
CA ALA A 90 -1.81 11.94 -4.55
C ALA A 90 -1.21 13.33 -4.84
N ALA A 91 -1.11 14.21 -3.83
CA ALA A 91 -0.52 15.52 -4.01
C ALA A 91 0.97 15.46 -4.38
N GLY A 92 1.74 14.56 -3.76
CA GLY A 92 3.15 14.35 -4.11
C GLY A 92 3.34 13.86 -5.55
N LEU A 93 2.54 12.88 -5.99
CA LEU A 93 2.55 12.40 -7.38
C LEU A 93 2.21 13.52 -8.37
N LYS A 94 1.18 14.32 -8.07
CA LYS A 94 0.78 15.46 -8.90
C LYS A 94 1.88 16.51 -9.00
N GLN A 95 2.61 16.76 -7.90
CA GLN A 95 3.71 17.71 -7.87
C GLN A 95 4.90 17.23 -8.71
N VAL A 96 5.26 15.95 -8.61
CA VAL A 96 6.28 15.35 -9.47
C VAL A 96 5.85 15.39 -10.94
N GLY A 97 4.59 15.05 -11.24
CA GLY A 97 4.02 15.05 -12.59
C GLY A 97 3.58 16.41 -13.15
N ARG A 98 3.99 17.54 -12.56
CA ARG A 98 3.51 18.87 -12.95
C ARG A 98 3.90 19.30 -14.37
N ASP A 99 5.00 18.76 -14.89
CA ASP A 99 5.55 19.08 -16.20
C ASP A 99 5.70 17.82 -17.07
N PRO A 100 5.95 17.96 -18.39
CA PRO A 100 6.09 16.79 -19.26
C PRO A 100 7.18 15.81 -18.83
N MET A 101 8.31 16.30 -18.32
CA MET A 101 9.43 15.46 -17.93
C MET A 101 9.06 14.57 -16.72
N GLY A 102 8.43 15.16 -15.70
CA GLY A 102 7.98 14.43 -14.53
C GLY A 102 6.90 13.39 -14.83
N ARG A 103 5.98 13.67 -15.75
CA ARG A 103 4.97 12.68 -16.18
C ARG A 103 5.58 11.50 -16.91
N GLU A 104 6.51 11.74 -17.83
CA GLU A 104 7.20 10.67 -18.54
C GLU A 104 8.04 9.82 -17.59
N ALA A 105 8.74 10.44 -16.64
CA ALA A 105 9.51 9.75 -15.61
C ALA A 105 8.62 8.84 -14.74
N LEU A 106 7.50 9.37 -14.22
CA LEU A 106 6.53 8.58 -13.46
C LEU A 106 6.03 7.39 -14.27
N LYS A 107 5.58 7.61 -15.51
CA LYS A 107 5.05 6.55 -16.37
C LYS A 107 6.10 5.47 -16.71
N ALA A 108 7.36 5.87 -16.85
CA ALA A 108 8.45 4.95 -17.18
C ALA A 108 8.88 4.08 -16.00
N LYS A 109 8.89 4.62 -14.77
CA LYS A 109 9.51 3.96 -13.62
C LYS A 109 8.57 3.56 -12.50
N LEU A 110 7.47 4.28 -12.26
CA LEU A 110 6.50 3.92 -11.22
C LEU A 110 5.57 2.82 -11.72
N LYS A 111 5.79 1.60 -11.22
CA LYS A 111 5.05 0.37 -11.56
C LYS A 111 3.96 0.03 -10.57
N GLY A 112 4.05 0.55 -9.33
CA GLY A 112 3.05 0.29 -8.29
C GLY A 112 3.29 1.09 -7.03
N ILE A 113 2.26 1.16 -6.19
CA ILE A 113 2.29 1.77 -4.87
C ILE A 113 1.82 0.70 -3.87
N ARG A 114 2.56 0.54 -2.77
CA ARG A 114 2.20 -0.35 -1.67
C ARG A 114 2.02 0.48 -0.41
N VAL A 115 0.81 0.50 0.12
CA VAL A 115 0.49 1.17 1.39
C VAL A 115 0.35 0.13 2.48
N ARG A 116 1.10 0.32 3.56
CA ARG A 116 1.14 -0.58 4.71
C ARG A 116 1.37 0.18 6.00
N TYR A 117 1.26 -0.54 7.11
CA TYR A 117 1.70 -0.06 8.40
C TYR A 117 2.40 -1.17 9.18
N ASP A 118 3.61 -0.88 9.65
CA ASP A 118 4.34 -1.70 10.60
C ASP A 118 4.85 -0.79 11.70
N GLU A 119 4.23 -0.90 12.88
CA GLU A 119 4.51 -0.08 14.06
C GLU A 119 5.99 -0.05 14.46
N LYS A 120 6.74 -1.14 14.20
CA LYS A 120 8.16 -1.23 14.59
C LYS A 120 9.06 -0.39 13.70
N THR A 121 8.65 -0.14 12.47
CA THR A 121 9.47 0.49 11.43
C THR A 121 8.88 1.78 10.88
N ALA A 122 7.61 2.06 11.17
CA ALA A 122 6.96 3.30 10.78
C ALA A 122 7.52 4.46 11.62
N PRO A 123 7.96 5.57 10.99
CA PRO A 123 8.42 6.73 11.73
C PRO A 123 7.24 7.42 12.44
N ALA A 124 7.46 7.81 13.71
CA ALA A 124 6.52 8.68 14.43
C ALA A 124 6.50 10.12 13.84
N SER A 125 7.64 10.55 13.31
CA SER A 125 7.91 11.81 12.61
C SER A 125 9.13 11.60 11.70
N ASN A 126 9.42 12.49 10.75
CA ASN A 126 10.38 12.28 9.65
C ASN A 126 9.87 11.28 8.59
N TYR A 127 8.82 11.69 7.89
CA TYR A 127 8.09 10.92 6.88
C TYR A 127 8.91 10.26 5.77
N PRO A 128 10.02 10.84 5.28
CA PRO A 128 10.89 10.17 4.31
C PRO A 128 11.38 8.80 4.76
N ASN A 129 11.60 8.57 6.06
CA ASN A 129 12.06 7.29 6.58
C ASN A 129 10.99 6.18 6.49
N GLY A 130 9.72 6.56 6.31
CA GLY A 130 8.60 5.64 6.08
C GLY A 130 8.35 5.38 4.61
N LEU A 131 9.16 5.93 3.71
CA LEU A 131 9.03 5.78 2.27
C LEU A 131 10.23 5.04 1.68
N ARG A 132 9.98 4.20 0.68
CA ARG A 132 11.04 3.61 -0.15
C ARG A 132 10.54 3.50 -1.58
N PHE A 133 11.31 4.00 -2.53
CA PHE A 133 11.08 3.75 -3.95
C PHE A 133 12.16 2.82 -4.47
N ASP A 134 11.80 1.57 -4.73
CA ASP A 134 12.73 0.54 -5.22
C ASP A 134 12.05 -0.38 -6.22
N ALA A 135 12.80 -0.82 -7.23
CA ALA A 135 12.30 -1.65 -8.33
C ALA A 135 11.02 -1.12 -9.04
N GLY A 136 10.75 0.18 -8.92
CA GLY A 136 9.55 0.84 -9.44
C GLY A 136 8.33 0.79 -8.52
N VAL A 137 8.47 0.35 -7.28
CA VAL A 137 7.39 0.33 -6.28
C VAL A 137 7.65 1.40 -5.23
N LEU A 138 6.67 2.29 -5.03
CA LEU A 138 6.65 3.21 -3.88
C LEU A 138 6.00 2.49 -2.69
N ASP A 139 6.82 2.06 -1.73
CA ASP A 139 6.38 1.49 -0.46
C ASP A 139 6.18 2.61 0.57
N VAL A 140 4.99 2.64 1.19
CA VAL A 140 4.54 3.66 2.12
C VAL A 140 4.21 3.00 3.45
N ASN A 141 4.93 3.41 4.50
CA ASN A 141 4.80 2.88 5.86
C ASN A 141 4.63 4.02 6.86
N TRP A 142 3.41 4.56 6.94
CA TRP A 142 3.07 5.64 7.86
C TRP A 142 1.96 5.19 8.80
N ARG A 143 2.03 5.67 10.04
CA ARG A 143 0.97 5.46 11.01
C ARG A 143 -0.26 6.31 10.62
N PRO A 144 -1.45 5.70 10.44
CA PRO A 144 -2.69 6.44 10.30
C PRO A 144 -2.95 7.35 11.51
N PHE A 145 -3.67 8.46 11.29
CA PHE A 145 -4.18 9.33 12.37
C PHE A 145 -3.12 9.93 13.34
N ALA A 146 -1.84 9.86 12.98
CA ALA A 146 -0.74 10.47 13.73
C ALA A 146 -0.36 11.82 13.10
N ASN A 147 -0.15 12.86 13.92
CA ASN A 147 0.21 14.21 13.48
C ASN A 147 -0.56 14.66 12.23
N VAL A 148 -1.88 14.74 12.35
CA VAL A 148 -2.82 15.01 11.25
C VAL A 148 -2.57 16.36 10.56
N ALA A 149 -1.88 17.29 11.24
CA ALA A 149 -1.49 18.60 10.70
C ALA A 149 -0.29 18.54 9.74
N ASP A 150 0.50 17.46 9.76
CA ASP A 150 1.77 17.34 9.02
C ASP A 150 1.51 16.86 7.58
N TYR A 151 0.46 17.38 6.94
CA TYR A 151 0.10 17.07 5.56
C TYR A 151 1.22 17.48 4.59
N LYS A 152 1.74 18.71 4.75
CA LYS A 152 2.77 19.26 3.87
C LYS A 152 4.06 18.45 3.93
N ASP A 153 4.50 18.08 5.11
CA ASP A 153 5.73 17.31 5.31
C ASP A 153 5.66 15.92 4.65
N ARG A 154 4.46 15.31 4.62
CA ARG A 154 4.23 14.05 3.90
C ARG A 154 4.27 14.24 2.38
N VAL A 155 3.68 15.31 1.86
CA VAL A 155 3.76 15.65 0.42
C VAL A 155 5.22 15.83 0.01
N GLU A 156 5.97 16.63 0.76
CA GLU A 156 7.40 16.87 0.51
C GLU A 156 8.23 15.59 0.57
N ALA A 157 7.92 14.68 1.51
CA ALA A 157 8.57 13.38 1.60
C ALA A 157 8.35 12.52 0.35
N VAL A 158 7.12 12.48 -0.18
CA VAL A 158 6.78 11.73 -1.40
C VAL A 158 7.52 12.29 -2.60
N VAL A 159 7.50 13.61 -2.78
CA VAL A 159 8.21 14.29 -3.86
C VAL A 159 9.69 13.95 -3.80
N LYS A 160 10.31 14.12 -2.63
CA LYS A 160 11.74 13.87 -2.45
C LYS A 160 12.13 12.43 -2.78
N VAL A 161 11.39 11.44 -2.28
CA VAL A 161 11.71 10.02 -2.54
C VAL A 161 11.55 9.67 -4.02
N LEU A 162 10.51 10.19 -4.68
CA LEU A 162 10.28 9.91 -6.08
C LEU A 162 11.33 10.60 -6.96
N GLU A 163 11.59 11.90 -6.78
CA GLU A 163 12.58 12.62 -7.59
C GLU A 163 13.99 12.03 -7.48
N GLN A 164 14.33 11.39 -6.35
CA GLN A 164 15.63 10.70 -6.18
C GLN A 164 15.74 9.38 -6.94
N GLY A 165 14.62 8.69 -7.21
CA GLY A 165 14.63 7.37 -7.86
C GLY A 165 14.02 7.34 -9.27
N LEU A 166 13.39 8.42 -9.71
CA LEU A 166 12.86 8.62 -11.05
C LEU A 166 13.93 8.97 -12.09
#